data_AF-A0A5N6Y8L9-F1
#
_entry.id   AF-A0A5N6Y8L9-F1
#
_cell.length_a   1.000
_cell.length_b   1.000
_cell.length_c   1.000
_cell.angle_alpha   90.00
_cell.angle_beta   90.00
_cell.angle_gamma   90.00
#
_symmetry.space_group_name_H-M   'P 1'
#
loop_
_entity.id
_entity.type
_entity.pdbx_description
1 polymer ?
#
loop_
_entity_poly.entity_id
_entity_poly.type
_entity_poly.pdbx_seq_one_letter_code
_entity_poly.pdbx_strand_id
1 'polypeptide(L)'
;MPSETDPRAYAYLVGVGVTHSIAPPMHNYIAKALGHDWKFIAKECPTVEDAVELFRRSDFAGGVVTMPYKRTIMDHLDGLDEYATRLGACNNVYRTSDGKLRGTNTDWRGIKGCLLGASEAGRGKPAVLIGAGGAARAAIFTLHDQLECRQIYLVNRDRDEVQVLLEEVKQVYGDGLEIIYVERVEQVAGLPSPYYIVGTVPDAEPSTPDEVEVHQIIGSFLSTPQEKGVLLDMCFKPRKTRILQAGQANGWKTVEGTEIIGHQIHEQYRLCSNAKMPCAPAIASMSLGRAWVHSLPEKLSQAAKAGFKGVEIFYEDLEYLAKEKGPVDDSTLLAAAQETRAICDHYGLEVIGMQPFLFYEGLTDRAQHREKIERLKLWFVIVKILGTDIIQIPSNFQSEGISGDLDLIVSDMIEVADMGLKEEPVVRFAYENLAWGTFISTWEDLWEVVRRVDRPNFGCCLDTFNIAGRVWADPASASGKTPDADAALAASLQSLVQTVDVNKVFYVQVVDAERMQQPLIEGHPFYVEGQPARMSWSRNARLFLYEQERGGYLPVVQVAEAFLKHLGFEGWVSMELFSRSMADPDPTVPETHAQRGINAWKRLAEELDL
;
A
#
# COMPACT_ATOMS: atom_id res chain seq x y z
N MET A 1 -23.30 -15.55 -12.94
CA MET A 1 -23.16 -17.00 -12.71
C MET A 1 -22.87 -17.21 -11.24
N PRO A 2 -23.31 -18.30 -10.59
CA PRO A 2 -22.87 -18.58 -9.23
C PRO A 2 -21.33 -18.63 -9.25
N SER A 3 -20.68 -17.91 -8.32
CA SER A 3 -19.22 -17.85 -8.24
C SER A 3 -18.68 -19.28 -8.22
N GLU A 4 -17.68 -19.56 -9.05
CA GLU A 4 -16.90 -20.79 -8.90
C GLU A 4 -16.46 -20.85 -7.44
N THR A 5 -16.90 -21.88 -6.73
CA THR A 5 -16.52 -22.11 -5.33
C THR A 5 -15.01 -22.18 -5.27
N ASP A 6 -14.39 -21.26 -4.55
CA ASP A 6 -12.95 -21.23 -4.31
C ASP A 6 -12.48 -22.65 -3.92
N PRO A 7 -11.65 -23.31 -4.74
CA PRO A 7 -11.25 -24.69 -4.47
C PRO A 7 -10.32 -24.81 -3.26
N ARG A 8 -9.79 -23.69 -2.75
CA ARG A 8 -8.86 -23.63 -1.62
C ARG A 8 -9.57 -24.00 -0.33
N ALA A 9 -9.06 -25.03 0.34
CA ALA A 9 -9.63 -25.57 1.57
C ALA A 9 -8.60 -25.76 2.69
N TYR A 10 -7.30 -25.71 2.39
CA TYR A 10 -6.26 -26.03 3.36
C TYR A 10 -5.13 -25.02 3.38
N ALA A 11 -4.86 -24.51 4.58
CA ALA A 11 -3.63 -23.80 4.88
C ALA A 11 -2.73 -24.68 5.75
N TYR A 12 -1.41 -24.52 5.64
CA TYR A 12 -0.46 -25.42 6.31
C TYR A 12 0.58 -24.64 7.11
N LEU A 13 1.00 -25.21 8.24
CA LEU A 13 2.32 -24.96 8.83
C LEU A 13 3.19 -26.19 8.54
N VAL A 14 4.28 -26.00 7.79
CA VAL A 14 5.19 -27.07 7.38
C VAL A 14 6.59 -26.87 7.96
N GLY A 15 7.23 -27.98 8.30
CA GLY A 15 8.56 -28.01 8.90
C GLY A 15 8.77 -29.31 9.67
N VAL A 16 9.84 -29.34 10.45
CA VAL A 16 10.15 -30.44 11.38
C VAL A 16 9.81 -30.01 12.81
N GLY A 17 9.12 -30.88 13.56
CA GLY A 17 8.69 -30.63 14.94
C GLY A 17 7.48 -29.70 15.08
N VAL A 18 6.62 -29.62 14.06
CA VAL A 18 5.53 -28.63 14.00
C VAL A 18 4.22 -29.07 14.64
N THR A 19 4.07 -30.37 14.94
CA THR A 19 2.80 -30.97 15.42
C THR A 19 2.30 -30.43 16.76
N HIS A 20 3.18 -29.85 17.58
CA HIS A 20 2.83 -29.21 18.86
C HIS A 20 2.59 -27.70 18.75
N SER A 21 2.50 -27.15 17.53
CA SER A 21 2.29 -25.73 17.30
C SER A 21 0.92 -25.26 17.78
N ILE A 22 0.87 -24.04 18.32
CA ILE A 22 -0.36 -23.33 18.68
C ILE A 22 -1.02 -22.65 17.47
N ALA A 23 -0.36 -22.66 16.30
CA ALA A 23 -0.85 -22.01 15.09
C ALA A 23 -2.22 -22.53 14.62
N PRO A 24 -2.50 -23.85 14.58
CA PRO A 24 -3.76 -24.35 14.03
C PRO A 24 -5.04 -23.75 14.63
N PRO A 25 -5.29 -23.76 15.96
CA PRO A 25 -6.53 -23.20 16.50
C PRO A 25 -6.69 -21.71 16.20
N MET A 26 -5.60 -20.94 16.25
CA MET A 26 -5.59 -19.51 15.97
C MET A 26 -5.90 -19.22 14.49
N HIS A 27 -5.21 -19.88 13.56
CA HIS A 27 -5.44 -19.68 12.14
C HIS A 27 -6.84 -20.15 11.71
N ASN A 28 -7.34 -21.27 12.25
CA ASN A 28 -8.73 -21.69 11.98
C ASN A 28 -9.76 -20.65 12.43
N TYR A 29 -9.53 -19.99 13.57
CA TYR A 29 -10.39 -18.90 14.03
C TYR A 29 -10.34 -17.71 13.08
N ILE A 30 -9.15 -17.28 12.66
CA ILE A 30 -8.96 -16.14 11.75
C ILE A 30 -9.57 -16.42 10.38
N ALA A 31 -9.30 -17.59 9.78
CA ALA A 31 -9.88 -17.98 8.50
C ALA A 31 -11.41 -17.90 8.53
N LYS A 32 -12.03 -18.47 9.58
CA LYS A 32 -13.48 -18.41 9.78
C LYS A 32 -13.99 -16.98 9.95
N ALA A 33 -13.29 -16.16 10.73
CA ALA A 33 -13.66 -14.76 10.93
C ALA A 33 -13.61 -13.93 9.64
N LEU A 34 -12.71 -14.29 8.72
CA LEU A 34 -12.57 -13.70 7.40
C LEU A 34 -13.48 -14.34 6.33
N GLY A 35 -14.38 -15.25 6.73
CA GLY A 35 -15.33 -15.89 5.80
C GLY A 35 -14.74 -17.03 4.96
N HIS A 36 -13.52 -17.49 5.26
CA HIS A 36 -12.91 -18.63 4.58
C HIS A 36 -13.25 -19.95 5.26
N ASP A 37 -13.66 -20.95 4.47
CA ASP A 37 -13.85 -22.33 4.94
C ASP A 37 -12.54 -23.14 4.88
N TRP A 38 -11.45 -22.53 5.35
CA TRP A 38 -10.13 -23.15 5.32
C TRP A 38 -9.83 -23.87 6.63
N LYS A 39 -9.18 -25.03 6.50
CA LYS A 39 -8.61 -25.75 7.63
C LYS A 39 -7.09 -25.54 7.66
N PHE A 40 -6.61 -24.95 8.74
CA PHE A 40 -5.18 -24.81 9.02
C PHE A 40 -4.63 -26.06 9.70
N ILE A 41 -3.58 -26.66 9.12
CA ILE A 41 -2.99 -27.93 9.55
C ILE A 41 -1.49 -27.76 9.80
N ALA A 42 -1.02 -28.09 11.01
CA ALA A 42 0.40 -28.30 11.25
C ALA A 42 0.79 -29.68 10.71
N LYS A 43 1.62 -29.70 9.67
CA LYS A 43 1.98 -30.91 8.93
C LYS A 43 3.49 -31.14 8.99
N GLU A 44 3.86 -32.22 9.68
CA GLU A 44 5.23 -32.71 9.68
C GLU A 44 5.63 -33.07 8.25
N CYS A 45 6.71 -32.45 7.76
CA CYS A 45 7.28 -32.67 6.43
C CYS A 45 8.74 -33.07 6.63
N PRO A 46 9.12 -34.35 6.42
CA PRO A 46 10.52 -34.79 6.52
C PRO A 46 11.46 -34.15 5.51
N THR A 47 10.98 -33.75 4.34
CA THR A 47 11.75 -32.98 3.35
C THR A 47 11.03 -31.72 2.90
N VAL A 48 11.75 -30.84 2.18
CA VAL A 48 11.16 -29.61 1.61
C VAL A 48 10.21 -29.97 0.45
N GLU A 49 10.49 -31.04 -0.28
CA GLU A 49 9.65 -31.53 -1.37
C GLU A 49 8.27 -31.96 -0.89
N ASP A 50 8.19 -32.59 0.30
CA ASP A 50 6.91 -32.95 0.93
C ASP A 50 6.03 -31.70 1.18
N ALA A 51 6.66 -30.59 1.59
CA ALA A 51 5.97 -29.31 1.78
C ALA A 51 5.50 -28.73 0.44
N VAL A 52 6.35 -28.76 -0.58
CA VAL A 52 6.02 -28.25 -1.92
C VAL A 52 4.88 -29.05 -2.55
N GLU A 53 4.86 -30.37 -2.38
CA GLU A 53 3.77 -31.22 -2.88
C GLU A 53 2.41 -30.76 -2.32
N LEU A 54 2.35 -30.45 -1.02
CA LEU A 54 1.14 -29.90 -0.40
C LEU A 54 0.77 -28.55 -1.01
N PHE A 55 1.75 -27.66 -1.21
CA PHE A 55 1.51 -26.31 -1.74
C PHE A 55 1.08 -26.33 -3.20
N ARG A 56 1.45 -27.34 -3.98
CA ARG A 56 1.07 -27.47 -5.39
C ARG A 56 -0.34 -28.01 -5.60
N ARG A 57 -1.02 -28.49 -4.57
CA ARG A 57 -2.42 -28.96 -4.67
C ARG A 57 -3.38 -27.82 -5.00
N SER A 58 -4.44 -28.14 -5.75
CA SER A 58 -5.49 -27.17 -6.12
C SER A 58 -6.25 -26.61 -4.92
N ASP A 59 -6.27 -27.34 -3.80
CA ASP A 59 -6.94 -26.96 -2.55
C ASP A 59 -6.05 -26.20 -1.55
N PHE A 60 -4.83 -25.84 -1.96
CA PHE A 60 -3.90 -25.05 -1.15
C PHE A 60 -4.29 -23.57 -1.07
N ALA A 61 -4.55 -23.11 0.16
CA ALA A 61 -4.89 -21.73 0.50
C ALA A 61 -3.67 -20.86 0.85
N GLY A 62 -2.66 -21.44 1.50
CA GLY A 62 -1.52 -20.69 2.05
C GLY A 62 -0.63 -21.54 2.95
N GLY A 63 0.65 -21.20 3.05
CA GLY A 63 1.64 -22.06 3.70
C GLY A 63 2.62 -21.26 4.56
N VAL A 64 2.59 -21.47 5.87
CA VAL A 64 3.64 -21.02 6.77
C VAL A 64 4.77 -22.04 6.77
N VAL A 65 5.98 -21.59 6.45
CA VAL A 65 7.19 -22.41 6.39
C VAL A 65 8.04 -22.11 7.61
N THR A 66 8.42 -23.14 8.36
CA THR A 66 9.33 -23.01 9.49
C THR A 66 10.59 -23.87 9.33
N MET A 67 11.41 -23.91 10.38
CA MET A 67 12.65 -24.68 10.42
C MET A 67 12.43 -26.14 9.95
N PRO A 68 13.36 -26.71 9.16
CA PRO A 68 14.59 -26.10 8.63
C PRO A 68 14.44 -25.43 7.25
N TYR A 69 13.23 -25.37 6.69
CA TYR A 69 13.04 -25.15 5.24
C TYR A 69 12.95 -23.71 4.78
N LYS A 70 13.03 -22.71 5.67
CA LYS A 70 12.85 -21.29 5.27
C LYS A 70 13.79 -20.85 4.16
N ARG A 71 14.97 -21.47 4.03
CA ARG A 71 15.89 -21.22 2.92
C ARG A 71 15.62 -22.11 1.73
N THR A 72 15.63 -23.42 1.95
CA THR A 72 15.55 -24.40 0.86
C THR A 72 14.25 -24.29 0.08
N ILE A 73 13.13 -23.88 0.70
CA ILE A 73 11.84 -23.74 0.01
C ILE A 73 11.90 -22.76 -1.17
N MET A 74 12.77 -21.75 -1.10
CA MET A 74 12.85 -20.68 -2.09
C MET A 74 13.12 -21.19 -3.51
N ASP A 75 13.95 -22.23 -3.64
CA ASP A 75 14.33 -22.81 -4.93
C ASP A 75 13.23 -23.67 -5.57
N HIS A 76 12.12 -23.92 -4.86
CA HIS A 76 11.00 -24.75 -5.34
C HIS A 76 9.73 -23.93 -5.70
N LEU A 77 9.77 -22.61 -5.52
CA LEU A 77 8.66 -21.70 -5.81
C LEU A 77 8.77 -21.12 -7.23
N ASP A 78 7.66 -20.63 -7.78
CA ASP A 78 7.63 -20.03 -9.12
C ASP A 78 8.18 -18.60 -9.14
N GLY A 79 8.30 -17.99 -7.96
CA GLY A 79 8.88 -16.68 -7.76
C GLY A 79 8.93 -16.30 -6.28
N LEU A 80 9.70 -15.25 -6.00
CA LEU A 80 9.83 -14.66 -4.67
C LEU A 80 9.45 -13.19 -4.77
N ASP A 81 8.92 -12.63 -3.70
CA ASP A 81 8.81 -11.17 -3.60
C ASP A 81 10.15 -10.53 -3.22
N GLU A 82 10.17 -9.20 -3.18
CA GLU A 82 11.36 -8.43 -2.82
C GLU A 82 11.89 -8.82 -1.43
N TYR A 83 11.01 -9.14 -0.47
CA TYR A 83 11.40 -9.47 0.90
C TYR A 83 12.06 -10.84 0.97
N ALA A 84 11.45 -11.89 0.45
CA ALA A 84 12.06 -13.22 0.46
C ALA A 84 13.40 -13.23 -0.30
N THR A 85 13.47 -12.51 -1.42
CA THR A 85 14.70 -12.37 -2.21
C THR A 85 15.80 -11.67 -1.42
N ARG A 86 15.50 -10.49 -0.86
CA ARG A 86 16.48 -9.66 -0.16
C ARG A 86 16.94 -10.26 1.16
N LEU A 87 16.04 -10.91 1.89
CA LEU A 87 16.36 -11.56 3.17
C LEU A 87 17.05 -12.91 2.96
N GLY A 88 16.92 -13.57 1.80
CA GLY A 88 17.44 -14.93 1.61
C GLY A 88 16.70 -15.98 2.47
N ALA A 89 15.45 -15.70 2.84
CA ALA A 89 14.61 -16.61 3.61
C ALA A 89 13.11 -16.36 3.36
N CYS A 90 12.35 -17.43 3.22
CA CYS A 90 10.91 -17.44 3.01
C CYS A 90 10.20 -18.16 4.18
N ASN A 91 9.34 -17.45 4.92
CA ASN A 91 8.52 -18.05 5.99
C ASN A 91 7.05 -18.22 5.60
N ASN A 92 6.63 -17.71 4.43
CA ASN A 92 5.25 -17.78 4.00
C ASN A 92 5.14 -17.94 2.48
N VAL A 93 4.31 -18.86 2.03
CA VAL A 93 4.04 -19.20 0.63
C VAL A 93 2.56 -18.96 0.36
N TYR A 94 2.27 -18.29 -0.76
CA TYR A 94 0.91 -17.99 -1.18
C TYR A 94 0.73 -18.30 -2.68
N ARG A 95 -0.53 -18.45 -3.09
CA ARG A 95 -0.89 -18.69 -4.49
C ARG A 95 -1.42 -17.40 -5.10
N THR A 96 -0.75 -16.90 -6.13
CA THR A 96 -1.20 -15.73 -6.91
C THR A 96 -2.44 -16.05 -7.76
N SER A 97 -3.11 -15.01 -8.27
CA SER A 97 -4.28 -15.14 -9.13
C SER A 97 -4.02 -15.91 -10.43
N ASP A 98 -2.79 -15.89 -10.96
CA ASP A 98 -2.35 -16.70 -12.10
C ASP A 98 -1.96 -18.15 -11.71
N GLY A 99 -2.23 -18.55 -10.47
CA GLY A 99 -2.03 -19.91 -9.96
C GLY A 99 -0.61 -20.23 -9.51
N LYS A 100 0.35 -19.32 -9.68
CA LYS A 100 1.76 -19.52 -9.30
C LYS A 100 1.95 -19.50 -7.78
N LEU A 101 2.92 -20.26 -7.30
CA LEU A 101 3.38 -20.23 -5.92
C LEU A 101 4.46 -19.17 -5.75
N ARG A 102 4.21 -18.19 -4.88
CA ARG A 102 5.19 -17.17 -4.52
C ARG A 102 5.57 -17.25 -3.04
N GLY A 103 6.84 -16.95 -2.77
CA GLY A 103 7.38 -16.87 -1.42
C GLY A 103 7.51 -15.42 -0.92
N THR A 104 7.28 -15.22 0.37
CA THR A 104 7.54 -13.98 1.09
C THR A 104 8.18 -14.25 2.45
N ASN A 105 8.61 -13.19 3.12
CA ASN A 105 8.98 -13.22 4.52
C ASN A 105 8.14 -12.22 5.30
N THR A 106 7.41 -12.70 6.31
CA THR A 106 6.59 -11.88 7.21
C THR A 106 7.19 -11.76 8.61
N ASP A 107 8.29 -12.48 8.92
CA ASP A 107 8.94 -12.41 10.24
C ASP A 107 9.46 -10.99 10.51
N TRP A 108 9.98 -10.30 9.48
CA TRP A 108 10.54 -8.95 9.65
C TRP A 108 9.49 -7.93 10.10
N ARG A 109 8.24 -8.05 9.62
CA ARG A 109 7.10 -7.24 10.08
C ARG A 109 6.81 -7.49 11.55
N GLY A 110 6.86 -8.76 11.92
CA GLY A 110 6.81 -9.25 13.30
C GLY A 110 7.79 -8.56 14.22
N ILE A 111 9.08 -8.67 13.87
CA ILE A 111 10.20 -8.09 14.62
C ILE A 111 10.05 -6.56 14.69
N LYS A 112 9.73 -5.89 13.57
CA LYS A 112 9.58 -4.44 13.50
C LYS A 112 8.48 -3.94 14.44
N GLY A 113 7.30 -4.56 14.35
CA GLY A 113 6.15 -4.19 15.18
C GLY A 113 6.43 -4.35 16.67
N CYS A 114 7.05 -5.46 17.07
CA CYS A 114 7.46 -5.71 18.44
C CYS A 114 8.49 -4.71 18.97
N LEU A 115 9.53 -4.41 18.20
CA LEU A 115 10.57 -3.46 18.63
C LEU A 115 10.02 -2.04 18.76
N LEU A 116 9.30 -1.54 17.75
CA LEU A 116 8.75 -0.18 17.75
C LEU A 116 7.60 -0.01 18.75
N GLY A 117 6.75 -1.02 18.91
CA GLY A 117 5.71 -1.03 19.94
C GLY A 117 6.28 -0.97 21.36
N ALA A 118 7.51 -1.44 21.55
CA ALA A 118 8.23 -1.30 22.80
C ALA A 118 8.94 0.06 22.92
N SER A 119 9.70 0.51 21.92
CA SER A 119 10.35 1.83 21.92
C SER A 119 10.87 2.19 20.54
N GLU A 120 10.70 3.44 20.12
CA GLU A 120 11.23 3.97 18.86
C GLU A 120 12.60 4.67 19.01
N ALA A 121 13.06 4.88 20.25
CA ALA A 121 14.25 5.70 20.55
C ALA A 121 15.60 5.05 20.16
N GLY A 122 15.57 3.84 19.60
CA GLY A 122 16.75 3.08 19.20
C GLY A 122 17.19 3.25 17.76
N ARG A 123 16.47 4.02 16.93
CA ARG A 123 16.82 4.19 15.51
C ARG A 123 18.28 4.65 15.35
N GLY A 124 19.03 3.99 14.47
CA GLY A 124 20.44 4.29 14.22
C GLY A 124 21.42 3.75 15.27
N LYS A 125 20.95 3.26 16.43
CA LYS A 125 21.83 2.73 17.48
C LYS A 125 22.26 1.28 17.17
N PRO A 126 23.39 0.80 17.75
CA PRO A 126 23.84 -0.58 17.54
C PRO A 126 22.82 -1.61 18.05
N ALA A 127 22.90 -2.83 17.53
CA ALA A 127 22.02 -3.94 17.92
C ALA A 127 22.80 -5.24 18.15
N VAL A 128 22.23 -6.15 18.95
CA VAL A 128 22.72 -7.53 19.10
C VAL A 128 21.74 -8.47 18.41
N LEU A 129 22.27 -9.39 17.62
CA LEU A 129 21.54 -10.48 16.99
C LEU A 129 22.08 -11.82 17.51
N ILE A 130 21.20 -12.64 18.07
CA ILE A 130 21.55 -13.97 18.57
C ILE A 130 21.00 -15.02 17.61
N GLY A 131 21.89 -15.73 16.93
CA GLY A 131 21.58 -16.75 15.91
C GLY A 131 21.95 -16.32 14.49
N ALA A 132 22.15 -17.29 13.59
CA ALA A 132 22.50 -17.08 12.18
C ALA A 132 21.54 -17.75 11.17
N GLY A 133 20.36 -18.18 11.62
CA GLY A 133 19.35 -18.91 10.82
C GLY A 133 18.43 -18.03 9.97
N GLY A 134 17.32 -18.61 9.48
CA GLY A 134 16.35 -17.88 8.62
C GLY A 134 15.68 -16.69 9.32
N ALA A 135 15.37 -16.82 10.61
CA ALA A 135 14.83 -15.73 11.42
C ALA A 135 15.86 -14.60 11.66
N ALA A 136 17.15 -14.93 11.75
CA ALA A 136 18.22 -13.96 11.90
C ALA A 136 18.32 -13.01 10.69
N ARG A 137 18.07 -13.52 9.47
CA ARG A 137 18.03 -12.71 8.24
C ARG A 137 16.88 -11.69 8.25
N ALA A 138 15.71 -12.09 8.74
CA ALA A 138 14.60 -11.16 8.95
C ALA A 138 14.94 -10.10 10.01
N ALA A 139 15.65 -10.48 11.08
CA ALA A 139 16.12 -9.54 12.08
C ALA A 139 17.15 -8.55 11.53
N ILE A 140 18.09 -8.99 10.69
CA ILE A 140 19.06 -8.11 10.02
C ILE A 140 18.33 -7.07 9.17
N PHE A 141 17.40 -7.50 8.31
CA PHE A 141 16.61 -6.58 7.51
C PHE A 141 15.84 -5.58 8.38
N THR A 142 15.18 -6.03 9.45
CA THR A 142 14.47 -5.11 10.35
C THR A 142 15.42 -4.12 11.01
N LEU A 143 16.52 -4.59 11.60
CA LEU A 143 17.47 -3.75 12.33
C LEU A 143 18.13 -2.74 11.39
N HIS A 144 18.62 -3.18 10.23
CA HIS A 144 19.34 -2.33 9.30
C HIS A 144 18.39 -1.48 8.44
N ASP A 145 17.51 -2.10 7.65
CA ASP A 145 16.69 -1.39 6.66
C ASP A 145 15.55 -0.59 7.27
N GLN A 146 14.98 -1.06 8.38
CA GLN A 146 13.81 -0.42 9.00
C GLN A 146 14.18 0.47 10.19
N LEU A 147 15.26 0.15 10.90
CA LEU A 147 15.67 0.85 12.12
C LEU A 147 17.04 1.52 12.00
N GLU A 148 17.68 1.48 10.83
CA GLU A 148 18.93 2.18 10.50
C GLU A 148 20.14 1.76 11.36
N CYS A 149 20.08 0.58 12.00
CA CYS A 149 21.20 0.03 12.76
C CYS A 149 22.35 -0.35 11.81
N ARG A 150 23.36 0.53 11.71
CA ARG A 150 24.55 0.28 10.87
C ARG A 150 25.54 -0.71 11.46
N GLN A 151 25.45 -0.97 12.77
CA GLN A 151 26.33 -1.88 13.48
C GLN A 151 25.51 -2.96 14.21
N ILE A 152 25.73 -4.22 13.84
CA ILE A 152 25.06 -5.38 14.43
C ILE A 152 26.11 -6.33 14.99
N TYR A 153 26.01 -6.63 16.29
CA TYR A 153 26.83 -7.64 16.95
C TYR A 153 26.16 -9.00 16.80
N LEU A 154 26.79 -9.89 16.04
CA LEU A 154 26.29 -11.24 15.81
C LEU A 154 26.86 -12.18 16.87
N VAL A 155 25.98 -12.93 17.53
CA VAL A 155 26.34 -13.96 18.51
C VAL A 155 25.78 -15.30 18.03
N ASN A 156 26.64 -16.25 17.70
CA ASN A 156 26.24 -17.60 17.29
C ASN A 156 27.32 -18.62 17.70
N ARG A 157 26.89 -19.84 18.03
CA ARG A 157 27.80 -20.93 18.44
C ARG A 157 28.53 -21.58 17.25
N ASP A 158 27.91 -21.55 16.07
CA ASP A 158 28.41 -22.21 14.87
C ASP A 158 29.10 -21.18 13.96
N ARG A 159 30.40 -21.36 13.74
CA ARG A 159 31.24 -20.45 12.94
C ARG A 159 30.97 -20.57 11.44
N ASP A 160 30.60 -21.75 10.96
CA ASP A 160 30.33 -21.98 9.54
C ASP A 160 29.02 -21.27 9.15
N GLU A 161 27.99 -21.35 10.00
CA GLU A 161 26.74 -20.59 9.80
C GLU A 161 26.99 -19.07 9.80
N VAL A 162 27.88 -18.59 10.67
CA VAL A 162 28.27 -17.17 10.73
C VAL A 162 28.93 -16.75 9.44
N GLN A 163 29.91 -17.52 8.96
CA GLN A 163 30.64 -17.18 7.74
C GLN A 163 29.69 -17.10 6.53
N VAL A 164 28.79 -18.07 6.39
CA VAL A 164 27.75 -18.06 5.35
C VAL A 164 26.87 -16.82 5.44
N LEU A 165 26.40 -16.46 6.64
CA LEU A 165 25.57 -15.28 6.84
C LEU A 165 26.32 -13.98 6.50
N LEU A 166 27.58 -13.85 6.91
CA LEU A 166 28.41 -12.68 6.62
C LEU A 166 28.65 -12.50 5.13
N GLU A 167 28.88 -13.59 4.39
CA GLU A 167 29.02 -13.56 2.93
C GLU A 167 27.73 -13.11 2.24
N GLU A 168 26.59 -13.65 2.64
CA GLU A 168 25.27 -13.27 2.11
C GLU A 168 24.96 -11.79 2.40
N VAL A 169 25.18 -11.35 3.63
CA VAL A 169 24.98 -9.95 4.03
C VAL A 169 25.87 -9.03 3.21
N LYS A 170 27.14 -9.39 3.01
CA LYS A 170 28.07 -8.59 2.21
C LYS A 170 27.64 -8.48 0.75
N GLN A 171 27.04 -9.54 0.18
CA GLN A 171 26.48 -9.50 -1.17
C GLN A 171 25.30 -8.54 -1.28
N VAL A 172 24.43 -8.50 -0.26
CA VAL A 172 23.22 -7.67 -0.27
C VAL A 172 23.50 -6.21 0.09
N TYR A 173 24.35 -5.97 1.09
CA TYR A 173 24.53 -4.64 1.71
C TYR A 173 25.91 -4.00 1.45
N GLY A 174 26.87 -4.75 0.92
CA GLY A 174 28.24 -4.25 0.73
C GLY A 174 28.83 -3.72 2.03
N ASP A 175 29.40 -2.50 1.97
CA ASP A 175 29.96 -1.80 3.14
C ASP A 175 28.91 -0.95 3.89
N GLY A 176 27.63 -1.05 3.53
CA GLY A 176 26.53 -0.28 4.15
C GLY A 176 26.12 -0.78 5.53
N LEU A 177 26.45 -2.04 5.87
CA LEU A 177 26.14 -2.69 7.14
C LEU A 177 27.40 -3.37 7.71
N GLU A 178 27.78 -2.98 8.92
CA GLU A 178 28.85 -3.62 9.67
C GLU A 178 28.27 -4.70 10.60
N ILE A 179 28.55 -5.97 10.31
CA ILE A 179 28.27 -7.07 11.24
C ILE A 179 29.57 -7.52 11.89
N ILE A 180 29.62 -7.44 13.23
CA ILE A 180 30.77 -7.86 14.03
C ILE A 180 30.42 -9.18 14.70
N TYR A 181 31.12 -10.25 14.33
CA TYR A 181 31.00 -11.52 15.02
C TYR A 181 31.68 -11.46 16.39
N VAL A 182 30.90 -11.68 17.45
CA VAL A 182 31.37 -11.72 18.84
C VAL A 182 31.47 -13.17 19.26
N GLU A 183 32.70 -13.63 19.40
CA GLU A 183 33.05 -15.04 19.57
C GLU A 183 33.51 -15.34 20.99
N ARG A 184 33.96 -14.31 21.71
CA ARG A 184 34.51 -14.37 23.07
C ARG A 184 33.93 -13.24 23.91
N VAL A 185 33.59 -13.53 25.17
CA VAL A 185 32.98 -12.55 26.09
C VAL A 185 33.83 -11.29 26.29
N GLU A 186 35.16 -11.41 26.22
CA GLU A 186 36.08 -10.28 26.41
C GLU A 186 35.95 -9.22 25.30
N GLN A 187 35.45 -9.60 24.11
CA GLN A 187 35.26 -8.67 23.00
C GLN A 187 34.15 -7.63 23.28
N VAL A 188 33.21 -7.93 24.20
CA VAL A 188 32.08 -7.05 24.51
C VAL A 188 32.53 -5.74 25.16
N ALA A 189 33.62 -5.76 25.94
CA ALA A 189 34.06 -4.61 26.74
C ALA A 189 34.48 -3.37 25.92
N GLY A 190 34.75 -3.53 24.62
CA GLY A 190 35.15 -2.44 23.71
C GLY A 190 34.04 -1.98 22.75
N LEU A 191 32.87 -2.61 22.77
CA LEU A 191 31.81 -2.35 21.80
C LEU A 191 30.85 -1.25 22.29
N PRO A 192 30.40 -0.33 21.42
CA PRO A 192 29.31 0.59 21.74
C PRO A 192 28.07 -0.15 22.27
N SER A 193 27.38 0.44 23.25
CA SER A 193 26.20 -0.19 23.85
C SER A 193 25.08 -0.38 22.82
N PRO A 194 24.51 -1.60 22.71
CA PRO A 194 23.37 -1.83 21.84
C PRO A 194 22.09 -1.27 22.45
N TYR A 195 21.14 -0.91 21.60
CA TYR A 195 19.78 -0.54 22.01
C TYR A 195 18.77 -1.66 21.74
N TYR A 196 18.95 -2.43 20.66
CA TYR A 196 18.09 -3.57 20.34
C TYR A 196 18.84 -4.88 20.55
N ILE A 197 18.16 -5.88 21.12
CA ILE A 197 18.64 -7.26 21.19
C ILE A 197 17.55 -8.15 20.60
N VAL A 198 17.89 -8.98 19.61
CA VAL A 198 16.95 -9.92 18.97
C VAL A 198 17.46 -11.35 19.08
N GLY A 199 16.74 -12.17 19.86
CA GLY A 199 16.94 -13.61 19.98
C GLY A 199 16.25 -14.35 18.84
N THR A 200 16.96 -15.22 18.12
CA THR A 200 16.41 -16.00 17.00
C THR A 200 16.72 -17.50 17.07
N VAL A 201 17.17 -17.98 18.23
CA VAL A 201 17.53 -19.38 18.49
C VAL A 201 16.53 -20.03 19.44
N PRO A 202 16.37 -21.37 19.42
CA PRO A 202 15.60 -22.07 20.43
C PRO A 202 16.18 -21.87 21.84
N ASP A 203 15.31 -21.81 22.85
CA ASP A 203 15.73 -21.82 24.26
C ASP A 203 16.22 -23.23 24.65
N ALA A 204 17.49 -23.54 24.37
CA ALA A 204 18.16 -24.78 24.75
C ALA A 204 19.17 -24.55 25.89
N GLU A 205 19.28 -25.49 26.83
CA GLU A 205 20.25 -25.39 27.93
C GLU A 205 21.66 -25.57 27.35
N PRO A 206 22.65 -24.73 27.73
CA PRO A 206 23.97 -24.81 27.13
C PRO A 206 24.66 -26.08 27.63
N SER A 207 25.12 -26.89 26.69
CA SER A 207 25.71 -28.20 26.91
C SER A 207 27.13 -28.32 26.36
N THR A 208 27.48 -27.51 25.37
CA THR A 208 28.82 -27.45 24.78
C THR A 208 29.60 -26.22 25.28
N PRO A 209 30.95 -26.23 25.21
CA PRO A 209 31.75 -25.06 25.54
C PRO A 209 31.36 -23.80 24.76
N ASP A 210 31.05 -23.94 23.46
CA ASP A 210 30.65 -22.81 22.61
C ASP A 210 29.27 -22.26 22.99
N GLU A 211 28.33 -23.12 23.39
CA GLU A 211 27.02 -22.69 23.91
C GLU A 211 27.15 -21.94 25.23
N VAL A 212 28.03 -22.41 26.12
CA VAL A 212 28.33 -21.73 27.38
C VAL A 212 28.96 -20.35 27.12
N GLU A 213 29.90 -20.26 26.17
CA GLU A 213 30.52 -18.99 25.77
C GLU A 213 29.48 -18.00 25.21
N VAL A 214 28.59 -18.45 24.32
CA VAL A 214 27.48 -17.63 23.79
C VAL A 214 26.61 -17.07 24.92
N HIS A 215 26.26 -17.89 25.92
CA HIS A 215 25.48 -17.41 27.07
C HIS A 215 26.23 -16.38 27.93
N GLN A 216 27.56 -16.51 28.05
CA GLN A 216 28.38 -15.51 28.74
C GLN A 216 28.43 -14.18 27.96
N ILE A 217 28.57 -14.24 26.63
CA ILE A 217 28.51 -13.07 25.75
C ILE A 217 27.17 -12.35 25.88
N ILE A 218 26.06 -13.10 25.79
CA ILE A 218 24.71 -12.55 25.99
C ILE A 218 24.61 -11.90 27.37
N GLY A 219 25.05 -12.59 28.42
CA GLY A 219 25.08 -12.05 29.79
C GLY A 219 25.79 -10.71 29.88
N SER A 220 26.96 -10.58 29.23
CA SER A 220 27.72 -9.33 29.18
C SER A 220 26.98 -8.22 28.44
N PHE A 221 26.36 -8.49 27.29
CA PHE A 221 25.53 -7.51 26.58
C PHE A 221 24.31 -7.06 27.41
N LEU A 222 23.78 -7.95 28.26
CA LEU A 222 22.67 -7.61 29.14
C LEU A 222 23.10 -6.73 30.32
N SER A 223 24.25 -7.01 30.93
CA SER A 223 24.70 -6.32 32.15
C SER A 223 25.42 -5.00 31.89
N THR A 224 26.27 -4.93 30.87
CA THR A 224 27.24 -3.82 30.70
C THR A 224 26.64 -2.46 30.32
N PRO A 225 25.62 -2.35 29.43
CA PRO A 225 25.08 -1.06 29.03
C PRO A 225 24.47 -0.25 30.18
N GLN A 226 24.68 1.07 30.23
CA GLN A 226 24.01 1.93 31.21
C GLN A 226 22.58 2.27 30.78
N GLU A 227 22.39 2.61 29.50
CA GLU A 227 21.08 2.75 28.89
C GLU A 227 20.58 1.37 28.47
N LYS A 228 19.37 0.97 28.91
CA LYS A 228 18.71 -0.26 28.48
C LYS A 228 17.69 0.05 27.42
N GLY A 229 17.68 -0.74 26.35
CA GLY A 229 16.69 -0.63 25.28
C GLY A 229 15.72 -1.79 25.31
N VAL A 230 15.50 -2.39 24.14
CA VAL A 230 14.50 -3.43 23.92
C VAL A 230 15.16 -4.77 23.62
N LEU A 231 14.75 -5.81 24.35
CA LEU A 231 15.10 -7.20 24.07
C LEU A 231 13.88 -7.95 23.59
N LEU A 232 13.90 -8.39 22.34
CA LEU A 232 12.92 -9.30 21.75
C LEU A 232 13.54 -10.69 21.67
N ASP A 233 12.81 -11.71 22.08
CA ASP A 233 13.16 -13.09 21.76
C ASP A 233 12.08 -13.70 20.89
N MET A 234 12.43 -14.16 19.69
CA MET A 234 11.50 -14.84 18.79
C MET A 234 11.11 -16.23 19.30
N CYS A 235 11.89 -16.82 20.20
CA CYS A 235 11.53 -18.07 20.83
C CYS A 235 10.31 -17.87 21.75
N PHE A 236 9.29 -18.70 21.56
CA PHE A 236 8.04 -18.65 22.32
C PHE A 236 7.84 -19.88 23.22
N LYS A 237 8.81 -20.82 23.23
CA LYS A 237 8.75 -22.05 24.02
C LYS A 237 10.08 -22.27 24.79
N PRO A 238 10.10 -22.05 26.11
CA PRO A 238 8.99 -21.57 26.94
C PRO A 238 8.62 -20.11 26.63
N ARG A 239 7.42 -19.67 27.04
CA ARG A 239 6.95 -18.29 26.80
C ARG A 239 7.89 -17.22 27.38
N LYS A 240 8.49 -17.51 28.54
CA LYS A 240 9.53 -16.69 29.16
C LYS A 240 10.86 -17.44 29.10
N THR A 241 11.62 -17.20 28.04
CA THR A 241 12.94 -17.80 27.81
C THR A 241 13.98 -17.32 28.82
N ARG A 242 15.11 -18.01 28.91
CA ARG A 242 16.21 -17.63 29.81
C ARG A 242 16.78 -16.26 29.48
N ILE A 243 16.86 -15.89 28.21
CA ILE A 243 17.36 -14.57 27.81
C ILE A 243 16.38 -13.45 28.15
N LEU A 244 15.06 -13.69 28.05
CA LEU A 244 14.04 -12.74 28.51
C LEU A 244 14.11 -12.55 30.02
N GLN A 245 14.23 -13.63 30.79
CA GLN A 245 14.37 -13.55 32.25
C GLN A 245 15.63 -12.79 32.66
N ALA A 246 16.77 -13.08 32.02
CA ALA A 246 18.03 -12.39 32.27
C ALA A 246 17.97 -10.91 31.85
N GLY A 247 17.35 -10.60 30.71
CA GLY A 247 17.16 -9.22 30.25
C GLY A 247 16.31 -8.41 31.21
N GLN A 248 15.19 -8.99 31.66
CA GLN A 248 14.31 -8.36 32.65
C GLN A 248 15.04 -8.11 33.98
N ALA A 249 15.84 -9.08 34.46
CA ALA A 249 16.63 -8.93 35.68
C ALA A 249 17.70 -7.82 35.56
N ASN A 250 18.16 -7.51 34.35
CA ASN A 250 19.09 -6.42 34.06
C ASN A 250 18.39 -5.12 33.61
N GLY A 251 17.06 -5.03 33.71
CA GLY A 251 16.31 -3.81 33.42
C GLY A 251 15.99 -3.54 31.94
N TRP A 252 16.16 -4.52 31.06
CA TRP A 252 15.72 -4.40 29.65
C TRP A 252 14.20 -4.44 29.53
N LYS A 253 13.66 -3.66 28.59
CA LYS A 253 12.27 -3.82 28.16
C LYS A 253 12.18 -5.09 27.30
N THR A 254 11.56 -6.12 27.84
CA THR A 254 11.48 -7.43 27.20
C THR A 254 10.18 -7.60 26.42
N VAL A 255 10.25 -8.24 25.25
CA VAL A 255 9.12 -8.52 24.37
C VAL A 255 9.11 -10.02 24.07
N GLU A 256 7.97 -10.68 24.27
CA GLU A 256 7.84 -12.12 24.16
C GLU A 256 7.59 -12.55 22.69
N GLY A 257 8.14 -13.70 22.28
CA GLY A 257 8.00 -14.18 20.90
C GLY A 257 6.56 -14.46 20.43
N THR A 258 5.61 -14.57 21.37
CA THR A 258 4.18 -14.68 21.04
C THR A 258 3.59 -13.39 20.44
N GLU A 259 4.20 -12.23 20.71
CA GLU A 259 3.70 -10.92 20.22
C GLU A 259 3.96 -10.74 18.71
N ILE A 260 5.02 -11.36 18.20
CA ILE A 260 5.39 -11.37 16.77
C ILE A 260 4.22 -11.84 15.90
N ILE A 261 3.47 -12.81 16.40
CA ILE A 261 2.39 -13.50 15.69
C ILE A 261 1.34 -12.52 15.18
N GLY A 262 0.94 -11.53 15.98
CA GLY A 262 -0.10 -10.57 15.57
C GLY A 262 0.31 -9.73 14.35
N HIS A 263 1.58 -9.33 14.30
CA HIS A 263 2.13 -8.50 13.22
C HIS A 263 2.39 -9.28 11.93
N GLN A 264 2.81 -10.55 12.02
CA GLN A 264 3.03 -11.37 10.81
C GLN A 264 1.73 -11.86 10.16
N ILE A 265 0.71 -12.18 10.96
CA ILE A 265 -0.51 -12.86 10.50
C ILE A 265 -1.30 -12.00 9.52
N HIS A 266 -1.38 -10.70 9.75
CA HIS A 266 -2.12 -9.80 8.88
C HIS A 266 -1.62 -9.91 7.42
N GLU A 267 -0.31 -9.88 7.23
CA GLU A 267 0.30 -10.01 5.91
C GLU A 267 0.15 -11.42 5.32
N GLN A 268 0.28 -12.45 6.16
CA GLN A 268 0.07 -13.83 5.72
C GLN A 268 -1.33 -14.00 5.12
N TYR A 269 -2.37 -13.53 5.83
CA TYR A 269 -3.74 -13.65 5.32
C TYR A 269 -3.98 -12.75 4.12
N ARG A 270 -3.51 -11.48 4.12
CA ARG A 270 -3.62 -10.59 2.95
C ARG A 270 -3.10 -11.24 1.67
N LEU A 271 -1.97 -11.95 1.75
CA LEU A 271 -1.37 -12.65 0.62
C LEU A 271 -2.07 -13.97 0.30
N CYS A 272 -2.43 -14.78 1.30
CA CYS A 272 -3.01 -16.11 1.08
C CYS A 272 -4.45 -16.05 0.58
N SER A 273 -5.26 -15.12 1.11
CA SER A 273 -6.67 -15.01 0.79
C SER A 273 -6.90 -14.63 -0.66
N ASN A 274 -5.90 -14.02 -1.33
CA ASN A 274 -6.18 -13.16 -2.48
C ASN A 274 -7.38 -12.24 -2.17
N ALA A 275 -7.64 -11.94 -0.88
CA ALA A 275 -8.77 -11.14 -0.47
C ALA A 275 -8.47 -9.79 -1.06
N LYS A 276 -9.29 -9.50 -2.06
CA LYS A 276 -9.61 -8.15 -2.43
C LYS A 276 -9.80 -7.35 -1.14
N MET A 277 -9.13 -6.21 -1.07
CA MET A 277 -9.20 -5.35 0.10
C MET A 277 -10.64 -4.86 0.20
N PRO A 278 -11.35 -5.09 1.33
CA PRO A 278 -12.70 -4.56 1.48
C PRO A 278 -12.68 -3.05 1.23
N CYS A 279 -13.76 -2.54 0.63
CA CYS A 279 -13.79 -1.13 0.24
C CYS A 279 -13.44 -0.22 1.42
N ALA A 280 -12.44 0.63 1.23
CA ALA A 280 -11.91 1.48 2.28
C ALA A 280 -12.01 2.97 1.90
N PRO A 281 -12.31 3.85 2.86
CA PRO A 281 -12.48 5.26 2.57
C PRO A 281 -11.15 5.96 2.32
N ALA A 282 -11.09 6.67 1.20
CA ALA A 282 -10.05 7.64 0.90
C ALA A 282 -10.66 9.02 0.60
N ILE A 283 -9.81 10.04 0.50
CA ILE A 283 -10.19 11.40 0.10
C ILE A 283 -9.05 12.04 -0.68
N ALA A 284 -9.35 12.80 -1.74
CA ALA A 284 -8.31 13.58 -2.41
C ALA A 284 -7.93 14.82 -1.59
N SER A 285 -6.64 15.13 -1.47
CA SER A 285 -6.15 16.21 -0.61
C SER A 285 -6.77 17.57 -0.93
N MET A 286 -6.94 17.89 -2.22
CA MET A 286 -7.60 19.12 -2.66
C MET A 286 -9.07 19.24 -2.22
N SER A 287 -9.76 18.10 -1.99
CA SER A 287 -11.14 18.06 -1.52
C SER A 287 -11.27 18.63 -0.12
N LEU A 288 -10.16 18.71 0.63
CA LEU A 288 -10.06 19.27 1.97
C LEU A 288 -9.72 20.76 1.94
N GLY A 289 -9.67 21.39 0.76
CA GLY A 289 -9.40 22.81 0.59
C GLY A 289 -8.26 23.07 -0.40
N ARG A 290 -8.17 24.31 -0.91
CA ARG A 290 -7.14 24.72 -1.88
C ARG A 290 -5.76 24.83 -1.24
N ALA A 291 -4.72 24.43 -1.97
CA ALA A 291 -3.33 24.41 -1.51
C ALA A 291 -2.80 25.78 -1.06
N TRP A 292 -3.26 26.86 -1.70
CA TRP A 292 -2.88 28.23 -1.35
C TRP A 292 -3.65 28.84 -0.17
N VAL A 293 -4.66 28.13 0.36
CA VAL A 293 -5.49 28.61 1.48
C VAL A 293 -5.26 27.75 2.72
N HIS A 294 -5.23 26.43 2.55
CA HIS A 294 -5.08 25.47 3.63
C HIS A 294 -3.84 24.62 3.39
N SER A 295 -3.02 24.43 4.42
CA SER A 295 -1.77 23.69 4.32
C SER A 295 -2.02 22.18 4.21
N LEU A 296 -1.17 21.48 3.46
CA LEU A 296 -1.26 20.03 3.31
C LEU A 296 -1.17 19.28 4.66
N PRO A 297 -0.29 19.64 5.61
CA PRO A 297 -0.25 18.97 6.91
C PRO A 297 -1.57 19.04 7.69
N GLU A 298 -2.28 20.17 7.65
CA GLU A 298 -3.57 20.32 8.32
C GLU A 298 -4.64 19.46 7.65
N LYS A 299 -4.69 19.45 6.30
CA LYS A 299 -5.61 18.59 5.54
C LYS A 299 -5.45 17.12 5.91
N LEU A 300 -4.22 16.62 5.90
CA LEU A 300 -3.92 15.23 6.23
C LEU A 300 -4.30 14.89 7.68
N SER A 301 -4.01 15.79 8.62
CA SER A 301 -4.44 15.63 10.02
C SER A 301 -5.96 15.50 10.14
N GLN A 302 -6.71 16.36 9.45
CA GLN A 302 -8.18 16.35 9.52
C GLN A 302 -8.80 15.14 8.82
N ALA A 303 -8.23 14.68 7.69
CA ALA A 303 -8.65 13.45 7.04
C ALA A 303 -8.52 12.23 7.98
N ALA A 304 -7.37 12.11 8.64
CA ALA A 304 -7.12 11.03 9.59
C ALA A 304 -8.06 11.09 10.81
N LYS A 305 -8.24 12.29 11.40
CA LYS A 305 -9.16 12.51 12.54
C LYS A 305 -10.60 12.14 12.19
N ALA A 306 -11.06 12.47 10.98
CA ALA A 306 -12.41 12.14 10.52
C ALA A 306 -12.61 10.62 10.35
N GLY A 307 -11.53 9.87 10.08
CA GLY A 307 -11.52 8.42 9.99
C GLY A 307 -11.21 7.87 8.60
N PHE A 308 -10.74 8.69 7.67
CA PHE A 308 -10.21 8.20 6.39
C PHE A 308 -8.98 7.30 6.61
N LYS A 309 -8.79 6.35 5.71
CA LYS A 309 -7.68 5.40 5.72
C LYS A 309 -6.71 5.63 4.57
N GLY A 310 -7.21 6.16 3.46
CA GLY A 310 -6.41 6.54 2.31
C GLY A 310 -6.48 8.03 1.99
N VAL A 311 -5.50 8.53 1.26
CA VAL A 311 -5.49 9.87 0.68
C VAL A 311 -4.91 9.84 -0.74
N GLU A 312 -5.54 10.56 -1.67
CA GLU A 312 -4.90 10.91 -2.94
C GLU A 312 -4.15 12.22 -2.77
N ILE A 313 -2.88 12.28 -3.17
CA ILE A 313 -2.11 13.52 -3.10
C ILE A 313 -2.31 14.30 -4.39
N PHE A 314 -2.90 15.48 -4.27
CA PHE A 314 -3.02 16.41 -5.38
C PHE A 314 -1.69 17.15 -5.58
N TYR A 315 -1.17 17.15 -6.81
CA TYR A 315 0.17 17.65 -7.12
C TYR A 315 0.37 19.12 -6.74
N GLU A 316 -0.68 19.94 -6.85
CA GLU A 316 -0.64 21.34 -6.42
C GLU A 316 -0.35 21.48 -4.91
N ASP A 317 -0.83 20.56 -4.07
CA ASP A 317 -0.51 20.57 -2.64
C ASP A 317 0.98 20.35 -2.39
N LEU A 318 1.63 19.46 -3.16
CA LEU A 318 3.08 19.27 -3.10
C LEU A 318 3.83 20.49 -3.60
N GLU A 319 3.38 21.14 -4.66
CA GLU A 319 4.00 22.38 -5.16
C GLU A 319 3.95 23.49 -4.12
N TYR A 320 2.83 23.65 -3.40
CA TYR A 320 2.71 24.67 -2.36
C TYR A 320 3.54 24.34 -1.13
N LEU A 321 3.58 23.07 -0.70
CA LEU A 321 4.48 22.66 0.38
C LEU A 321 5.95 22.84 -0.01
N ALA A 322 6.32 22.62 -1.29
CA ALA A 322 7.66 22.88 -1.79
C ALA A 322 8.00 24.38 -1.78
N LYS A 323 7.04 25.27 -2.07
CA LYS A 323 7.23 26.74 -2.00
C LYS A 323 7.63 27.22 -0.60
N GLU A 324 7.13 26.57 0.44
CA GLU A 324 7.49 26.90 1.83
C GLU A 324 8.97 26.60 2.12
N LYS A 325 9.62 25.77 1.31
CA LYS A 325 11.02 25.35 1.43
C LYS A 325 11.98 26.13 0.54
N GLY A 326 11.48 26.88 -0.44
CA GLY A 326 12.27 27.63 -1.42
C GLY A 326 11.60 27.71 -2.79
N PRO A 327 12.34 28.08 -3.86
CA PRO A 327 11.85 27.97 -5.23
C PRO A 327 11.39 26.55 -5.54
N VAL A 328 10.30 26.41 -6.29
CA VAL A 328 9.80 25.09 -6.70
C VAL A 328 10.74 24.51 -7.75
N ASP A 329 11.48 23.48 -7.35
CA ASP A 329 12.38 22.69 -8.19
C ASP A 329 12.33 21.22 -7.73
N ASP A 330 13.04 20.35 -8.43
CA ASP A 330 13.08 18.92 -8.11
C ASP A 330 13.47 18.67 -6.65
N SER A 331 14.43 19.42 -6.10
CA SER A 331 14.89 19.24 -4.73
C SER A 331 13.81 19.60 -3.71
N THR A 332 13.13 20.73 -3.89
CA THR A 332 12.06 21.16 -2.96
C THR A 332 10.81 20.30 -3.09
N LEU A 333 10.48 19.80 -4.29
CA LEU A 333 9.39 18.84 -4.50
C LEU A 333 9.66 17.50 -3.82
N LEU A 334 10.88 16.97 -3.92
CA LEU A 334 11.26 15.73 -3.24
C LEU A 334 11.23 15.90 -1.71
N ALA A 335 11.65 17.05 -1.19
CA ALA A 335 11.54 17.36 0.24
C ALA A 335 10.07 17.49 0.70
N ALA A 336 9.19 18.08 -0.12
CA ALA A 336 7.76 18.13 0.16
C ALA A 336 7.12 16.73 0.16
N ALA A 337 7.53 15.85 -0.76
CA ALA A 337 7.08 14.47 -0.79
C ALA A 337 7.53 13.69 0.46
N GLN A 338 8.77 13.88 0.92
CA GLN A 338 9.30 13.24 2.15
C GLN A 338 8.52 13.68 3.39
N GLU A 339 8.23 14.98 3.50
CA GLU A 339 7.41 15.49 4.60
C GLU A 339 5.98 14.95 4.53
N THR A 340 5.38 14.94 3.35
CA THR A 340 4.03 14.38 3.13
C THR A 340 3.99 12.91 3.56
N ARG A 341 4.99 12.10 3.17
CA ARG A 341 5.12 10.70 3.60
C ARG A 341 5.19 10.59 5.11
N ALA A 342 6.04 11.38 5.77
CA ALA A 342 6.20 11.34 7.22
C ALA A 342 4.90 11.70 7.96
N ILE A 343 4.13 12.66 7.44
CA ILE A 343 2.82 13.04 7.99
C ILE A 343 1.82 11.88 7.82
N CYS A 344 1.75 11.30 6.62
CA CYS A 344 0.89 10.14 6.36
C CYS A 344 1.23 8.96 7.28
N ASP A 345 2.52 8.65 7.47
CA ASP A 345 2.99 7.61 8.39
C ASP A 345 2.58 7.88 9.83
N HIS A 346 2.74 9.12 10.29
CA HIS A 346 2.36 9.53 11.64
C HIS A 346 0.87 9.32 11.91
N TYR A 347 0.02 9.62 10.92
CA TYR A 347 -1.44 9.49 11.05
C TYR A 347 -2.00 8.14 10.60
N GLY A 348 -1.18 7.24 10.06
CA GLY A 348 -1.62 5.97 9.50
C GLY A 348 -2.51 6.11 8.27
N LEU A 349 -2.25 7.13 7.42
CA LEU A 349 -2.91 7.32 6.13
C LEU A 349 -2.09 6.66 5.02
N GLU A 350 -2.73 5.84 4.20
CA GLU A 350 -2.13 5.30 2.98
C GLU A 350 -2.22 6.30 1.83
N VAL A 351 -1.12 6.58 1.13
CA VAL A 351 -1.18 7.36 -0.10
C VAL A 351 -1.62 6.43 -1.23
N ILE A 352 -2.83 6.62 -1.74
CA ILE A 352 -3.44 5.69 -2.70
C ILE A 352 -3.07 6.00 -4.15
N GLY A 353 -2.57 7.21 -4.39
CA GLY A 353 -2.12 7.68 -5.70
C GLY A 353 -1.74 9.16 -5.68
N MET A 354 -1.04 9.60 -6.72
CA MET A 354 -0.75 11.00 -6.96
C MET A 354 -1.44 11.48 -8.24
N GLN A 355 -2.12 12.62 -8.16
CA GLN A 355 -2.91 13.16 -9.27
C GLN A 355 -2.80 14.69 -9.33
N PRO A 356 -3.05 15.33 -10.48
CA PRO A 356 -3.21 14.75 -11.80
C PRO A 356 -1.94 14.97 -12.64
N PHE A 357 -1.52 13.96 -13.41
CA PHE A 357 -0.51 14.14 -14.46
C PHE A 357 -1.18 14.70 -15.73
N LEU A 358 -1.43 16.02 -15.73
CA LEU A 358 -2.25 16.70 -16.74
C LEU A 358 -1.60 16.80 -18.13
N PHE A 359 -2.46 16.84 -19.15
CA PHE A 359 -2.14 17.21 -20.54
C PHE A 359 -1.07 16.31 -21.16
N TYR A 360 -1.30 15.00 -21.16
CA TYR A 360 -0.30 14.04 -21.61
C TYR A 360 -0.62 13.42 -22.98
N GLU A 361 -1.75 12.72 -23.13
CA GLU A 361 -1.99 11.96 -24.34
C GLU A 361 -2.38 12.81 -25.54
N GLY A 362 -2.09 12.27 -26.72
CA GLY A 362 -2.55 12.79 -28.00
C GLY A 362 -1.80 14.02 -28.47
N LEU A 363 -0.69 14.41 -27.83
CA LEU A 363 0.08 15.60 -28.20
C LEU A 363 0.63 15.47 -29.63
N THR A 364 0.21 16.38 -30.52
CA THR A 364 0.68 16.42 -31.91
C THR A 364 2.12 16.91 -32.01
N ASP A 365 2.52 17.78 -31.09
CA ASP A 365 3.92 18.20 -30.96
C ASP A 365 4.70 17.17 -30.13
N ARG A 366 5.50 16.36 -30.82
CA ARG A 366 6.31 15.33 -30.17
C ARG A 366 7.45 15.90 -29.32
N ALA A 367 7.78 17.18 -29.41
CA ALA A 367 8.70 17.82 -28.46
C ALA A 367 8.03 18.02 -27.09
N GLN A 368 6.81 18.52 -27.06
CA GLN A 368 6.01 18.64 -25.82
C GLN A 368 5.77 17.28 -25.17
N HIS A 369 5.50 16.25 -25.98
CA HIS A 369 5.44 14.86 -25.49
C HIS A 369 6.72 14.45 -24.76
N ARG A 370 7.89 14.70 -25.35
CA ARG A 370 9.18 14.38 -24.72
C ARG A 370 9.40 15.16 -23.42
N GLU A 371 8.97 16.42 -23.34
CA GLU A 371 9.03 17.20 -22.09
C GLU A 371 8.18 16.58 -20.99
N LYS A 372 6.99 16.06 -21.33
CA LYS A 372 6.15 15.32 -20.38
C LYS A 372 6.83 14.02 -19.92
N ILE A 373 7.43 13.27 -20.84
CA ILE A 373 8.20 12.06 -20.51
C ILE A 373 9.36 12.37 -19.57
N GLU A 374 10.11 13.46 -19.80
CA GLU A 374 11.17 13.88 -18.89
C GLU A 374 10.62 14.26 -17.50
N ARG A 375 9.50 15.00 -17.44
CA ARG A 375 8.83 15.34 -16.17
C ARG A 375 8.32 14.11 -15.41
N LEU A 376 7.87 13.07 -16.13
CA LEU A 376 7.37 11.83 -15.53
C LEU A 376 8.46 11.11 -14.72
N LYS A 377 9.74 11.25 -15.08
CA LYS A 377 10.85 10.65 -14.31
C LYS A 377 10.91 11.20 -12.88
N LEU A 378 10.66 12.50 -12.70
CA LEU A 378 10.55 13.09 -11.36
C LEU A 378 9.34 12.53 -10.61
N TRP A 379 8.21 12.36 -11.30
CA TRP A 379 7.01 11.76 -10.71
C TRP A 379 7.25 10.34 -10.18
N PHE A 380 8.04 9.53 -10.88
CA PHE A 380 8.44 8.19 -10.39
C PHE A 380 9.18 8.26 -9.06
N VAL A 381 10.09 9.23 -8.89
CA VAL A 381 10.79 9.41 -7.61
C VAL A 381 9.81 9.87 -6.53
N ILE A 382 8.93 10.82 -6.85
CA ILE A 382 7.95 11.35 -5.89
C ILE A 382 7.00 10.26 -5.39
N VAL A 383 6.38 9.46 -6.26
CA VAL A 383 5.42 8.43 -5.83
C VAL A 383 6.08 7.37 -4.95
N LYS A 384 7.32 6.97 -5.26
CA LYS A 384 8.11 6.06 -4.41
C LYS A 384 8.38 6.65 -3.03
N ILE A 385 8.69 7.95 -2.94
CA ILE A 385 8.85 8.65 -1.66
C ILE A 385 7.54 8.69 -0.88
N LEU A 386 6.43 9.00 -1.55
CA LEU A 386 5.09 8.97 -0.95
C LEU A 386 4.67 7.55 -0.52
N GLY A 387 5.37 6.52 -1.03
CA GLY A 387 5.10 5.12 -0.81
C GLY A 387 3.80 4.66 -1.46
N THR A 388 3.52 5.21 -2.65
CA THR A 388 2.48 4.76 -3.57
C THR A 388 3.12 4.35 -4.89
N ASP A 389 2.44 3.50 -5.64
CA ASP A 389 2.85 3.11 -6.98
C ASP A 389 1.91 3.67 -8.05
N ILE A 390 0.89 4.47 -7.71
CA ILE A 390 -0.11 4.94 -8.68
C ILE A 390 0.11 6.41 -9.05
N ILE A 391 0.14 6.68 -10.36
CA ILE A 391 -0.01 8.01 -10.97
C ILE A 391 -1.35 8.05 -11.72
N GLN A 392 -2.22 9.03 -11.41
CA GLN A 392 -3.44 9.25 -12.19
C GLN A 392 -3.18 10.20 -13.36
N ILE A 393 -3.58 9.77 -14.55
CA ILE A 393 -3.55 10.57 -15.78
C ILE A 393 -5.00 10.86 -16.18
N PRO A 394 -5.50 12.09 -16.05
CA PRO A 394 -6.81 12.43 -16.58
C PRO A 394 -6.76 12.67 -18.08
N SER A 395 -7.88 12.44 -18.77
CA SER A 395 -8.01 12.65 -20.20
C SER A 395 -7.71 14.10 -20.60
N ASN A 396 -7.04 14.30 -21.71
CA ASN A 396 -6.66 15.61 -22.22
C ASN A 396 -7.88 16.41 -22.68
N PHE A 397 -7.91 17.68 -22.27
CA PHE A 397 -8.99 18.62 -22.54
C PHE A 397 -8.50 19.93 -23.16
N GLN A 398 -7.29 19.95 -23.71
CA GLN A 398 -6.81 21.08 -24.51
C GLN A 398 -7.66 21.23 -25.77
N SER A 399 -7.89 22.48 -26.20
CA SER A 399 -8.66 22.79 -27.40
C SER A 399 -7.84 22.66 -28.69
N GLU A 400 -6.51 22.72 -28.59
CA GLU A 400 -5.57 22.71 -29.71
C GLU A 400 -4.31 21.91 -29.33
N GLY A 401 -3.51 21.52 -30.32
CA GLY A 401 -2.24 20.82 -30.11
C GLY A 401 -2.37 19.33 -29.73
N ILE A 402 -3.58 18.78 -29.84
CA ILE A 402 -3.89 17.38 -29.54
C ILE A 402 -4.67 16.72 -30.68
N SER A 403 -4.53 15.40 -30.83
CA SER A 403 -5.17 14.59 -31.86
C SER A 403 -6.16 13.60 -31.25
N GLY A 404 -7.29 13.40 -31.93
CA GLY A 404 -8.25 12.33 -31.64
C GLY A 404 -7.88 10.99 -32.27
N ASP A 405 -6.70 10.89 -32.89
CA ASP A 405 -6.16 9.63 -33.37
C ASP A 405 -5.88 8.70 -32.19
N LEU A 406 -6.74 7.68 -32.06
CA LEU A 406 -6.66 6.70 -30.99
C LEU A 406 -5.33 5.92 -31.01
N ASP A 407 -4.72 5.72 -32.18
CA ASP A 407 -3.43 5.02 -32.27
C ASP A 407 -2.33 5.85 -31.62
N LEU A 408 -2.35 7.18 -31.81
CA LEU A 408 -1.43 8.10 -31.14
C LEU A 408 -1.64 8.10 -29.63
N ILE A 409 -2.89 8.27 -29.17
CA ILE A 409 -3.24 8.25 -27.74
C ILE A 409 -2.78 6.97 -27.07
N VAL A 410 -3.08 5.82 -27.69
CA VAL A 410 -2.66 4.51 -27.17
C VAL A 410 -1.13 4.39 -27.18
N SER A 411 -0.44 4.89 -28.21
CA SER A 411 1.03 4.83 -28.26
C SER A 411 1.69 5.64 -27.14
N ASP A 412 1.14 6.82 -26.80
CA ASP A 412 1.61 7.62 -25.67
C ASP A 412 1.41 6.86 -24.35
N MET A 413 0.24 6.24 -24.18
CA MET A 413 -0.08 5.48 -22.96
C MET A 413 0.74 4.18 -22.82
N ILE A 414 1.08 3.52 -23.93
CA ILE A 414 2.01 2.38 -23.94
C ILE A 414 3.39 2.83 -23.47
N GLU A 415 3.89 3.99 -23.93
CA GLU A 415 5.21 4.49 -23.56
C GLU A 415 5.33 4.71 -22.04
N VAL A 416 4.35 5.37 -21.40
CA VAL A 416 4.39 5.56 -19.93
C VAL A 416 4.23 4.24 -19.18
N ALA A 417 3.35 3.35 -19.65
CA ALA A 417 3.18 2.04 -19.02
C ALA A 417 4.48 1.22 -19.08
N ASP A 418 5.15 1.18 -20.24
CA ASP A 418 6.43 0.49 -20.43
C ASP A 418 7.58 1.13 -19.64
N MET A 419 7.52 2.45 -19.37
CA MET A 419 8.43 3.10 -18.44
C MET A 419 8.15 2.69 -17.00
N GLY A 420 6.89 2.73 -16.54
CA GLY A 420 6.52 2.33 -15.18
C GLY A 420 6.82 0.87 -14.86
N LEU A 421 6.78 -0.03 -15.85
CA LEU A 421 7.19 -1.43 -15.70
C LEU A 421 8.69 -1.62 -15.42
N LYS A 422 9.52 -0.64 -15.78
CA LYS A 422 10.98 -0.67 -15.55
C LYS A 422 11.37 -0.11 -14.19
N GLU A 423 10.44 0.54 -13.50
CA GLU A 423 10.66 1.05 -12.16
C GLU A 423 10.62 -0.10 -11.13
N GLU A 424 11.44 0.03 -10.09
CA GLU A 424 11.38 -0.82 -8.89
C GLU A 424 11.07 0.08 -7.67
N PRO A 425 9.95 -0.14 -6.95
CA PRO A 425 8.81 -0.99 -7.36
C PRO A 425 8.15 -0.48 -8.64
N VAL A 426 7.43 -1.38 -9.34
CA VAL A 426 6.68 -1.07 -10.56
C VAL A 426 5.71 0.08 -10.30
N VAL A 427 5.70 1.08 -11.19
CA VAL A 427 4.73 2.19 -11.15
C VAL A 427 3.55 1.88 -12.06
N ARG A 428 2.35 2.04 -11.53
CA ARG A 428 1.04 1.86 -12.15
C ARG A 428 0.41 3.19 -12.55
N PHE A 429 -0.44 3.16 -13.57
CA PHE A 429 -1.16 4.32 -14.08
C PHE A 429 -2.66 4.10 -14.08
N ALA A 430 -3.38 4.99 -13.39
CA ALA A 430 -4.83 5.05 -13.43
C ALA A 430 -5.24 6.10 -14.47
N TYR A 431 -5.75 5.67 -15.62
CA TYR A 431 -6.32 6.59 -16.61
C TYR A 431 -7.75 6.97 -16.23
N GLU A 432 -8.12 8.24 -16.39
CA GLU A 432 -9.43 8.78 -15.98
C GLU A 432 -10.06 9.56 -17.13
N ASN A 433 -11.30 9.26 -17.50
CA ASN A 433 -12.04 10.08 -18.46
C ASN A 433 -12.68 11.27 -17.73
N LEU A 434 -12.50 12.47 -18.27
CA LEU A 434 -13.22 13.64 -17.80
C LEU A 434 -14.50 13.82 -18.62
N ALA A 435 -15.62 14.19 -18.01
CA ALA A 435 -16.89 14.42 -18.74
C ALA A 435 -16.81 15.53 -19.82
N TRP A 436 -15.70 16.28 -19.81
CA TRP A 436 -15.34 17.35 -20.74
C TRP A 436 -14.01 17.10 -21.47
N GLY A 437 -13.44 15.89 -21.42
CA GLY A 437 -12.27 15.52 -22.21
C GLY A 437 -12.54 15.74 -23.71
N THR A 438 -11.51 16.16 -24.46
CA THR A 438 -11.69 16.56 -25.86
C THR A 438 -12.02 15.35 -26.75
N PHE A 439 -11.34 14.23 -26.53
CA PHE A 439 -11.52 13.00 -27.32
C PHE A 439 -11.92 11.79 -26.49
N ILE A 440 -11.43 11.69 -25.25
CA ILE A 440 -11.79 10.63 -24.31
C ILE A 440 -12.68 11.27 -23.24
N SER A 441 -13.99 11.01 -23.30
CA SER A 441 -14.95 11.70 -22.43
C SER A 441 -15.98 10.79 -21.78
N THR A 442 -16.05 9.54 -22.22
CA THR A 442 -16.89 8.48 -21.68
C THR A 442 -16.04 7.37 -21.07
N TRP A 443 -16.63 6.51 -20.24
CA TRP A 443 -15.90 5.35 -19.73
C TRP A 443 -15.62 4.34 -20.84
N GLU A 444 -16.47 4.29 -21.89
CA GLU A 444 -16.27 3.48 -23.08
C GLU A 444 -14.99 3.87 -23.82
N ASP A 445 -14.77 5.17 -24.03
CA ASP A 445 -13.55 5.70 -24.65
C ASP A 445 -12.30 5.32 -23.83
N LEU A 446 -12.38 5.51 -22.50
CA LEU A 446 -11.31 5.14 -21.58
C LEU A 446 -11.04 3.64 -21.61
N TRP A 447 -12.08 2.81 -21.64
CA TRP A 447 -11.93 1.37 -21.63
C TRP A 447 -11.28 0.86 -22.91
N GLU A 448 -11.60 1.45 -24.06
CA GLU A 448 -10.93 1.10 -25.30
C GLU A 448 -9.43 1.45 -25.26
N VAL A 449 -9.04 2.58 -24.66
CA VAL A 449 -7.63 2.90 -24.43
C VAL A 449 -6.96 1.85 -23.53
N VAL A 450 -7.55 1.55 -22.36
CA VAL A 450 -7.00 0.56 -21.42
C VAL A 450 -6.82 -0.82 -22.08
N ARG A 451 -7.83 -1.27 -22.84
CA ARG A 451 -7.82 -2.54 -23.57
C ARG A 451 -6.73 -2.59 -24.64
N ARG A 452 -6.47 -1.48 -25.34
CA ARG A 452 -5.46 -1.41 -26.40
C ARG A 452 -4.03 -1.20 -25.88
N VAL A 453 -3.86 -0.55 -24.73
CA VAL A 453 -2.55 -0.42 -24.08
C VAL A 453 -2.07 -1.78 -23.59
N ASP A 454 -2.96 -2.58 -23.01
CA ASP A 454 -2.70 -3.98 -22.63
C ASP A 454 -1.37 -4.17 -21.87
N ARG A 455 -1.23 -3.46 -20.75
CA ARG A 455 -0.10 -3.59 -19.82
C ARG A 455 -0.60 -3.84 -18.40
N PRO A 456 0.04 -4.73 -17.62
CA PRO A 456 -0.46 -5.09 -16.29
C PRO A 456 -0.46 -3.92 -15.30
N ASN A 457 0.42 -2.93 -15.48
CA ASN A 457 0.49 -1.72 -14.67
C ASN A 457 -0.36 -0.55 -15.21
N PHE A 458 -1.13 -0.73 -16.29
CA PHE A 458 -2.01 0.30 -16.84
C PHE A 458 -3.47 -0.11 -16.66
N GLY A 459 -4.24 0.76 -16.01
CA GLY A 459 -5.64 0.57 -15.64
C GLY A 459 -6.38 1.90 -15.61
N CYS A 460 -7.46 1.97 -14.85
CA CYS A 460 -8.33 3.14 -14.79
C CYS A 460 -8.77 3.52 -13.36
N CYS A 461 -9.12 4.79 -13.23
CA CYS A 461 -9.95 5.32 -12.15
C CYS A 461 -11.37 5.53 -12.68
N LEU A 462 -12.38 4.98 -12.00
CA LEU A 462 -13.78 5.21 -12.33
C LEU A 462 -14.37 6.29 -11.41
N ASP A 463 -14.85 7.39 -12.00
CA ASP A 463 -15.42 8.54 -11.28
C ASP A 463 -16.94 8.65 -11.53
N THR A 464 -17.74 8.67 -10.46
CA THR A 464 -19.20 8.78 -10.56
C THR A 464 -19.69 10.10 -11.18
N PHE A 465 -19.05 11.24 -10.88
CA PHE A 465 -19.35 12.53 -11.49
C PHE A 465 -18.99 12.50 -12.97
N ASN A 466 -17.85 11.95 -13.37
CA ASN A 466 -17.49 11.97 -14.79
C ASN A 466 -18.46 11.10 -15.63
N ILE A 467 -18.86 9.93 -15.15
CA ILE A 467 -19.84 9.08 -15.84
C ILE A 467 -21.22 9.74 -15.87
N ALA A 468 -21.78 10.10 -14.70
CA ALA A 468 -23.11 10.70 -14.62
C ALA A 468 -23.15 12.08 -15.29
N GLY A 469 -22.11 12.87 -15.10
CA GLY A 469 -21.92 14.19 -15.67
C GLY A 469 -21.90 14.17 -17.20
N ARG A 470 -21.41 13.09 -17.81
CA ARG A 470 -21.38 12.93 -19.26
C ARG A 470 -22.70 12.40 -19.83
N VAL A 471 -23.19 11.28 -19.30
CA VAL A 471 -24.29 10.51 -19.91
C VAL A 471 -25.66 11.01 -19.43
N TRP A 472 -25.77 11.47 -18.19
CA TRP A 472 -27.05 11.76 -17.53
C TRP A 472 -27.31 13.26 -17.32
N ALA A 473 -26.29 14.02 -16.95
CA ALA A 473 -26.43 15.45 -16.62
C ALA A 473 -26.04 16.39 -17.75
N ASP A 474 -26.69 17.54 -17.78
CA ASP A 474 -26.29 18.67 -18.60
C ASP A 474 -26.50 20.00 -17.84
N PRO A 475 -25.42 20.64 -17.33
CA PRO A 475 -25.55 21.88 -16.58
C PRO A 475 -25.99 23.07 -17.45
N ALA A 476 -25.90 22.98 -18.79
CA ALA A 476 -26.38 24.00 -19.72
C ALA A 476 -27.86 23.78 -20.13
N SER A 477 -28.47 22.68 -19.70
CA SER A 477 -29.88 22.37 -19.95
C SER A 477 -30.77 22.92 -18.85
N ALA A 478 -31.92 23.49 -19.20
CA ALA A 478 -32.92 23.94 -18.22
C ALA A 478 -33.47 22.80 -17.34
N SER A 479 -33.44 21.56 -17.85
CA SER A 479 -33.82 20.39 -17.06
C SER A 479 -32.72 19.96 -16.08
N GLY A 480 -31.46 20.30 -16.38
CA GLY A 480 -30.26 19.77 -15.73
C GLY A 480 -29.85 18.37 -16.23
N LYS A 481 -30.60 17.78 -17.16
CA LYS A 481 -30.37 16.45 -17.70
C LYS A 481 -30.11 16.48 -19.21
N THR A 482 -29.41 15.45 -19.69
CA THR A 482 -29.37 15.10 -21.12
C THR A 482 -30.74 14.54 -21.57
N PRO A 483 -31.03 14.51 -22.88
CA PRO A 483 -32.16 13.75 -23.41
C PRO A 483 -32.07 12.27 -23.04
N ASP A 484 -33.18 11.67 -22.63
CA ASP A 484 -33.28 10.25 -22.25
C ASP A 484 -32.32 9.80 -21.12
N ALA A 485 -31.87 10.75 -20.30
CA ALA A 485 -30.83 10.57 -19.27
C ALA A 485 -30.95 9.27 -18.45
N ASP A 486 -32.14 9.01 -17.88
CA ASP A 486 -32.34 7.86 -16.99
C ASP A 486 -32.18 6.52 -17.74
N ALA A 487 -32.67 6.42 -18.98
CA ALA A 487 -32.53 5.23 -19.82
C ALA A 487 -31.10 5.08 -20.36
N ALA A 488 -30.47 6.18 -20.76
CA ALA A 488 -29.10 6.20 -21.27
C ALA A 488 -28.09 5.77 -20.20
N LEU A 489 -28.24 6.28 -18.97
CA LEU A 489 -27.38 5.89 -17.85
C LEU A 489 -27.56 4.41 -17.50
N ALA A 490 -28.79 3.92 -17.41
CA ALA A 490 -29.05 2.51 -17.11
C ALA A 490 -28.40 1.57 -18.16
N ALA A 491 -28.52 1.89 -19.45
CA ALA A 491 -27.89 1.12 -20.52
C ALA A 491 -26.35 1.19 -20.46
N SER A 492 -25.80 2.37 -20.19
CA SER A 492 -24.35 2.57 -20.08
C SER A 492 -23.76 1.84 -18.88
N LEU A 493 -24.39 1.88 -17.69
CA LEU A 493 -23.95 1.13 -16.52
C LEU A 493 -24.06 -0.39 -16.71
N GLN A 494 -25.12 -0.87 -17.38
CA GLN A 494 -25.24 -2.28 -17.72
C GLN A 494 -24.08 -2.75 -18.62
N SER A 495 -23.73 -1.94 -19.61
CA SER A 495 -22.60 -2.20 -20.51
C SER A 495 -21.26 -2.17 -19.76
N LEU A 496 -21.06 -1.20 -18.85
CA LEU A 496 -19.86 -1.08 -18.01
C LEU A 496 -19.60 -2.36 -17.22
N VAL A 497 -20.60 -2.82 -16.48
CA VAL A 497 -20.52 -4.04 -15.65
C VAL A 497 -20.19 -5.28 -16.47
N GLN A 498 -20.64 -5.35 -17.74
CA GLN A 498 -20.40 -6.49 -18.61
C GLN A 498 -19.02 -6.45 -19.31
N THR A 499 -18.42 -5.27 -19.45
CA THR A 499 -17.31 -5.06 -20.38
C THR A 499 -15.99 -4.75 -19.67
N VAL A 500 -16.04 -4.04 -18.54
CA VAL A 500 -14.84 -3.64 -17.80
C VAL A 500 -14.30 -4.82 -17.00
N ASP A 501 -13.00 -5.09 -17.16
CA ASP A 501 -12.29 -6.01 -16.25
C ASP A 501 -11.98 -5.28 -14.94
N VAL A 502 -12.60 -5.72 -13.86
CA VAL A 502 -12.43 -5.13 -12.53
C VAL A 502 -10.96 -5.10 -12.07
N ASN A 503 -10.11 -6.02 -12.54
CA ASN A 503 -8.68 -6.03 -12.19
C ASN A 503 -7.90 -4.84 -12.80
N LYS A 504 -8.50 -4.14 -13.78
CA LYS A 504 -7.98 -2.92 -14.37
C LYS A 504 -8.48 -1.66 -13.67
N VAL A 505 -9.40 -1.76 -12.71
CA VAL A 505 -9.83 -0.62 -11.90
C VAL A 505 -8.89 -0.53 -10.70
N PHE A 506 -8.09 0.54 -10.61
CA PHE A 506 -7.09 0.69 -9.54
C PHE A 506 -7.68 1.35 -8.29
N TYR A 507 -8.61 2.28 -8.48
CA TYR A 507 -9.48 2.83 -7.44
C TYR A 507 -10.69 3.51 -8.07
N VAL A 508 -11.65 3.93 -7.25
CA VAL A 508 -12.83 4.67 -7.71
C VAL A 508 -12.96 5.99 -6.95
N GLN A 509 -13.54 6.98 -7.63
CA GLN A 509 -13.88 8.27 -7.06
C GLN A 509 -15.40 8.43 -7.00
N VAL A 510 -15.91 8.84 -5.85
CA VAL A 510 -17.34 9.00 -5.59
C VAL A 510 -17.62 10.43 -5.20
N VAL A 511 -18.40 11.11 -6.05
CA VAL A 511 -18.70 12.53 -5.97
C VAL A 511 -20.02 12.86 -6.69
N ASP A 512 -20.76 13.81 -6.13
CA ASP A 512 -22.02 14.38 -6.64
C ASP A 512 -21.79 15.82 -7.13
N ALA A 513 -22.83 16.51 -7.56
CA ALA A 513 -22.76 17.92 -7.90
C ALA A 513 -24.11 18.63 -7.80
N GLU A 514 -24.06 19.94 -7.61
CA GLU A 514 -25.22 20.80 -7.47
C GLU A 514 -26.01 20.88 -8.79
N ARG A 515 -27.34 20.81 -8.70
CA ARG A 515 -28.21 21.16 -9.83
C ARG A 515 -28.16 22.66 -10.06
N MET A 516 -27.73 23.07 -11.26
CA MET A 516 -27.71 24.49 -11.63
C MET A 516 -29.13 25.05 -11.64
N GLN A 517 -29.37 26.13 -10.89
CA GLN A 517 -30.68 26.77 -10.79
C GLN A 517 -31.09 27.44 -12.12
N GLN A 518 -30.09 27.91 -12.87
CA GLN A 518 -30.24 28.44 -14.22
C GLN A 518 -29.22 27.75 -15.12
N PRO A 519 -29.52 27.56 -16.42
CA PRO A 519 -28.56 27.02 -17.37
C PRO A 519 -27.18 27.69 -17.29
N LEU A 520 -26.13 26.87 -17.21
CA LEU A 520 -24.73 27.31 -17.24
C LEU A 520 -24.32 27.65 -18.68
N ILE A 521 -24.82 28.79 -19.15
CA ILE A 521 -24.56 29.39 -20.46
C ILE A 521 -24.07 30.84 -20.28
N GLU A 522 -23.82 31.56 -21.37
CA GLU A 522 -23.41 32.97 -21.33
C GLU A 522 -24.30 33.80 -20.39
N GLY A 523 -23.66 34.52 -19.46
CA GLY A 523 -24.34 35.29 -18.41
C GLY A 523 -24.46 34.57 -17.06
N HIS A 524 -24.24 33.25 -16.99
CA HIS A 524 -24.18 32.52 -15.72
C HIS A 524 -22.89 32.88 -14.94
N PRO A 525 -22.90 32.99 -13.59
CA PRO A 525 -21.71 33.36 -12.80
C PRO A 525 -20.49 32.42 -12.97
N PHE A 526 -20.74 31.16 -13.33
CA PHE A 526 -19.70 30.16 -13.58
C PHE A 526 -19.35 30.00 -15.07
N TYR A 527 -20.00 30.76 -15.96
CA TYR A 527 -19.68 30.71 -17.39
C TYR A 527 -18.29 31.28 -17.64
N VAL A 528 -17.51 30.56 -18.45
CA VAL A 528 -16.20 30.99 -18.93
C VAL A 528 -16.19 30.77 -20.43
N GLU A 529 -15.93 31.84 -21.19
CA GLU A 529 -15.90 31.78 -22.66
C GLU A 529 -14.86 30.76 -23.13
N GLY A 530 -15.23 29.92 -24.10
CA GLY A 530 -14.37 28.85 -24.63
C GLY A 530 -14.22 27.63 -23.72
N GLN A 531 -14.78 27.64 -22.50
CA GLN A 531 -14.70 26.51 -21.57
C GLN A 531 -15.99 25.67 -21.62
N PRO A 532 -15.90 24.32 -21.68
CA PRO A 532 -17.09 23.47 -21.58
C PRO A 532 -17.87 23.69 -20.28
N ALA A 533 -19.20 23.79 -20.37
CA ALA A 533 -20.07 24.02 -19.20
C ALA A 533 -19.85 22.98 -18.09
N ARG A 534 -19.62 21.71 -18.46
CA ARG A 534 -19.30 20.62 -17.53
C ARG A 534 -18.00 20.86 -16.76
N MET A 535 -16.98 21.45 -17.38
CA MET A 535 -15.73 21.82 -16.69
C MET A 535 -15.96 22.95 -15.70
N SER A 536 -16.69 24.00 -16.10
CA SER A 536 -17.08 25.08 -15.18
C SER A 536 -17.89 24.56 -14.00
N TRP A 537 -18.83 23.67 -14.27
CA TRP A 537 -19.66 23.03 -13.25
C TRP A 537 -18.80 22.19 -12.29
N SER A 538 -17.94 21.33 -12.83
CA SER A 538 -17.01 20.50 -12.06
C SER A 538 -16.09 21.31 -11.15
N ARG A 539 -15.63 22.50 -11.56
CA ARG A 539 -14.70 23.31 -10.75
C ARG A 539 -15.36 24.06 -9.60
N ASN A 540 -16.68 24.29 -9.68
CA ASN A 540 -17.38 25.23 -8.79
C ASN A 540 -18.44 24.58 -7.92
N ALA A 541 -18.93 23.40 -8.30
CA ALA A 541 -20.22 22.90 -7.82
C ALA A 541 -20.28 21.37 -7.67
N ARG A 542 -19.15 20.65 -7.57
CA ARG A 542 -19.19 19.27 -7.03
C ARG A 542 -19.60 19.31 -5.55
N LEU A 543 -20.22 18.23 -5.09
CA LEU A 543 -20.65 17.97 -3.72
C LEU A 543 -20.25 16.55 -3.31
N PHE A 544 -20.18 16.28 -2.01
CA PHE A 544 -20.17 14.90 -1.57
C PHE A 544 -21.55 14.27 -1.80
N LEU A 545 -21.61 12.96 -1.95
CA LEU A 545 -22.89 12.27 -2.09
C LEU A 545 -23.78 12.45 -0.85
N TYR A 546 -25.09 12.35 -1.05
CA TYR A 546 -26.13 12.58 -0.03
C TYR A 546 -26.29 14.01 0.49
N GLU A 547 -25.77 15.01 -0.24
CA GLU A 547 -25.94 16.43 0.09
C GLU A 547 -27.10 17.08 -0.70
N GLN A 548 -28.28 16.45 -0.71
CA GLN A 548 -29.45 16.98 -1.43
C GLN A 548 -29.89 18.35 -0.89
N GLU A 549 -29.67 18.63 0.40
CA GLU A 549 -29.91 19.94 1.01
C GLU A 549 -28.99 21.04 0.46
N ARG A 550 -27.85 20.66 -0.14
CA ARG A 550 -26.95 21.56 -0.86
C ARG A 550 -27.19 21.57 -2.37
N GLY A 551 -28.18 20.82 -2.84
CA GLY A 551 -28.57 20.75 -4.25
C GLY A 551 -27.97 19.57 -5.00
N GLY A 552 -27.36 18.59 -4.33
CA GLY A 552 -26.92 17.33 -4.93
C GLY A 552 -28.07 16.62 -5.65
N TYR A 553 -27.83 16.13 -6.87
CA TYR A 553 -28.89 15.55 -7.69
C TYR A 553 -28.44 14.48 -8.68
N LEU A 554 -27.12 14.23 -8.80
CA LEU A 554 -26.66 13.18 -9.69
C LEU A 554 -27.08 11.81 -9.15
N PRO A 555 -27.32 10.81 -10.02
CA PRO A 555 -27.64 9.44 -9.61
C PRO A 555 -26.38 8.70 -9.11
N VAL A 556 -25.60 9.32 -8.21
CA VAL A 556 -24.29 8.83 -7.75
C VAL A 556 -24.36 7.46 -7.11
N VAL A 557 -25.38 7.21 -6.28
CA VAL A 557 -25.55 5.91 -5.60
C VAL A 557 -25.74 4.79 -6.62
N GLN A 558 -26.52 5.03 -7.68
CA GLN A 558 -26.72 4.05 -8.76
C GLN A 558 -25.40 3.73 -9.49
N VAL A 559 -24.58 4.75 -9.75
CA VAL A 559 -23.27 4.57 -10.40
C VAL A 559 -22.29 3.86 -9.46
N ALA A 560 -22.23 4.25 -8.19
CA ALA A 560 -21.40 3.61 -7.18
C ALA A 560 -21.80 2.14 -6.95
N GLU A 561 -23.10 1.81 -6.92
CA GLU A 561 -23.58 0.43 -6.85
C GLU A 561 -23.10 -0.39 -8.06
N ALA A 562 -23.11 0.19 -9.26
CA ALA A 562 -22.58 -0.46 -10.45
C ALA A 562 -21.09 -0.82 -10.29
N PHE A 563 -20.27 0.04 -9.69
CA PHE A 563 -18.85 -0.24 -9.43
C PHE A 563 -18.66 -1.27 -8.31
N LEU A 564 -19.26 -1.01 -7.15
CA LEU A 564 -18.92 -1.69 -5.89
C LEU A 564 -19.65 -3.02 -5.74
N LYS A 565 -20.87 -3.17 -6.30
CA LYS A 565 -21.66 -4.41 -6.21
C LYS A 565 -21.67 -5.21 -7.47
N HIS A 566 -21.96 -4.57 -8.60
CA HIS A 566 -22.23 -5.31 -9.83
C HIS A 566 -20.96 -5.66 -10.60
N LEU A 567 -20.04 -4.70 -10.72
CA LEU A 567 -18.69 -4.95 -11.23
C LEU A 567 -17.83 -5.68 -10.18
N GLY A 568 -18.15 -5.53 -8.89
CA GLY A 568 -17.47 -6.20 -7.78
C GLY A 568 -16.08 -5.62 -7.51
N PHE A 569 -15.93 -4.30 -7.70
CA PHE A 569 -14.74 -3.57 -7.32
C PHE A 569 -14.61 -3.56 -5.80
N GLU A 570 -13.38 -3.81 -5.35
CA GLU A 570 -12.98 -3.81 -3.96
C GLU A 570 -11.62 -3.12 -3.90
N GLY A 571 -11.48 -2.14 -3.00
CA GLY A 571 -10.29 -1.30 -2.94
C GLY A 571 -10.59 0.09 -2.40
N TRP A 572 -9.80 1.06 -2.84
CA TRP A 572 -9.94 2.44 -2.38
C TRP A 572 -11.16 3.12 -3.02
N VAL A 573 -12.04 3.68 -2.18
CA VAL A 573 -13.18 4.51 -2.58
C VAL A 573 -12.89 5.93 -2.12
N SER A 574 -12.47 6.78 -3.04
CA SER A 574 -12.08 8.15 -2.74
C SER A 574 -13.24 9.12 -2.83
N MET A 575 -13.46 9.88 -1.75
CA MET A 575 -14.42 10.97 -1.70
C MET A 575 -13.77 12.21 -2.33
N GLU A 576 -14.07 12.50 -3.59
CA GLU A 576 -13.50 13.64 -4.28
C GLU A 576 -14.46 14.83 -4.25
N LEU A 577 -13.95 16.05 -4.12
CA LEU A 577 -14.73 17.28 -4.17
C LEU A 577 -13.96 18.34 -4.93
N PHE A 578 -14.58 18.93 -5.95
CA PHE A 578 -14.16 20.19 -6.54
C PHE A 578 -15.27 21.23 -6.42
N SER A 579 -15.19 22.04 -5.37
CA SER A 579 -16.18 23.08 -5.09
C SER A 579 -15.53 24.42 -4.84
N ARG A 580 -16.30 25.49 -5.08
CA ARG A 580 -15.94 26.85 -4.66
C ARG A 580 -15.65 26.95 -3.16
N SER A 581 -16.27 26.09 -2.33
CA SER A 581 -16.04 26.07 -0.88
C SER A 581 -14.60 25.72 -0.48
N MET A 582 -13.83 25.09 -1.38
CA MET A 582 -12.42 24.78 -1.11
C MET A 582 -11.53 26.02 -1.05
N ALA A 583 -11.98 27.14 -1.63
CA ALA A 583 -11.25 28.40 -1.61
C ALA A 583 -11.73 29.34 -0.50
N ASP A 584 -12.65 28.89 0.36
CA ASP A 584 -13.11 29.65 1.51
C ASP A 584 -11.96 29.78 2.52
N PRO A 585 -11.57 31.00 2.96
CA PRO A 585 -10.45 31.19 3.88
C PRO A 585 -10.72 30.70 5.31
N ASP A 586 -11.93 30.22 5.63
CA ASP A 586 -12.23 29.68 6.96
C ASP A 586 -11.30 28.49 7.28
N PRO A 587 -10.51 28.57 8.37
CA PRO A 587 -9.56 27.50 8.73
C PRO A 587 -10.24 26.16 9.06
N THR A 588 -11.56 26.14 9.26
CA THR A 588 -12.34 24.91 9.52
C THR A 588 -12.76 24.17 8.26
N VAL A 589 -12.46 24.68 7.05
CA VAL A 589 -12.79 24.01 5.78
C VAL A 589 -12.23 22.58 5.71
N PRO A 590 -10.94 22.29 6.02
CA PRO A 590 -10.43 20.92 5.99
C PRO A 590 -11.17 19.97 6.93
N GLU A 591 -11.45 20.40 8.17
CA GLU A 591 -12.23 19.62 9.14
C GLU A 591 -13.66 19.37 8.64
N THR A 592 -14.34 20.43 8.20
CA THR A 592 -15.72 20.36 7.73
C THR A 592 -15.85 19.46 6.50
N HIS A 593 -14.93 19.58 5.54
CA HIS A 593 -14.93 18.75 4.34
C HIS A 593 -14.58 17.30 4.66
N ALA A 594 -13.60 17.04 5.54
CA ALA A 594 -13.29 15.69 5.99
C ALA A 594 -14.51 15.04 6.65
N GLN A 595 -15.21 15.76 7.52
CA GLN A 595 -16.40 15.26 8.21
C GLN A 595 -17.56 14.98 7.24
N ARG A 596 -17.77 15.86 6.25
CA ARG A 596 -18.79 15.66 5.20
C ARG A 596 -18.47 14.41 4.37
N GLY A 597 -17.24 14.30 3.86
CA GLY A 597 -16.81 13.15 3.06
C GLY A 597 -16.91 11.83 3.82
N ILE A 598 -16.42 11.75 5.06
CA ILE A 598 -16.46 10.48 5.80
C ILE A 598 -17.89 10.07 6.19
N ASN A 599 -18.77 11.04 6.44
CA ASN A 599 -20.19 10.75 6.71
C ASN A 599 -20.88 10.22 5.46
N ALA A 600 -20.55 10.78 4.29
CA ALA A 600 -21.05 10.31 3.02
C ALA A 600 -20.58 8.88 2.72
N TRP A 601 -19.30 8.56 2.97
CA TRP A 601 -18.77 7.20 2.91
C TRP A 601 -19.50 6.24 3.84
N LYS A 602 -19.64 6.58 5.14
CA LYS A 602 -20.29 5.69 6.13
C LYS A 602 -21.71 5.34 5.71
N ARG A 603 -22.46 6.33 5.21
CA ARG A 603 -23.80 6.11 4.70
C ARG A 603 -23.81 5.26 3.43
N LEU A 604 -22.87 5.44 2.51
CA LEU A 604 -22.73 4.60 1.32
C LEU A 604 -22.41 3.16 1.67
N ALA A 605 -21.47 2.95 2.59
CA ALA A 605 -21.08 1.62 3.05
C ALA A 605 -22.23 0.90 3.77
N GLU A 606 -23.05 1.62 4.53
CA GLU A 606 -24.27 1.07 5.14
C GLU A 606 -25.34 0.75 4.09
N GLU A 607 -25.64 1.69 3.18
CA GLU A 607 -26.67 1.53 2.14
C GLU A 607 -26.34 0.41 1.16
N LEU A 608 -25.05 0.22 0.88
CA LEU A 608 -24.56 -0.83 0.01
C LEU A 608 -23.99 -2.03 0.78
N ASP A 609 -24.07 -2.16 2.10
CA ASP A 609 -23.53 -3.34 2.83
C ASP A 609 -22.09 -3.71 2.39
N LEU A 610 -21.14 -2.78 2.55
CA LEU A 610 -19.72 -2.89 2.13
C LEU A 610 -18.76 -3.30 3.25
#